data_AF-A0A1Y1HY89-F1
#
_entry.id   AF-A0A1Y1HY89-F1
#
_cell.length_a   1.000
_cell.length_b   1.000
_cell.length_c   1.000
_cell.angle_alpha   90.00
_cell.angle_beta   90.00
_cell.angle_gamma   90.00
#
_symmetry.space_group_name_H-M   'P 1'
#
loop_
_entity.id
_entity.type
_entity.pdbx_description
1 polymer ?
#
loop_
_entity_poly.entity_id
_entity_poly.type
_entity_poly.pdbx_seq_one_letter_code
_entity_poly.pdbx_strand_id
1 'polypeptide(L)'
;MAMVLFRQFKISHELHGGCPSSAALVLELLCRNNPELLTEQVLPKLSLLVEVLEIAYSEASSSFSDPPASTSPVQAIDDEQQDALCAALAGLVAQLLALGDSLDLVIKEVARSKGVALCKRVLRCKRATGTAYPPRLAASSAHGDSRATAQELEALVQVWEKMAKGFDLKPCSNTDCQGEILESVKKTFKKCSACGMVQYCSQSCQRAHWRKEHKVECKAMSLK
;
A
#
# COMPACT_ATOMS: atom_id res chain seq x y z
N MET A 1 23.18 -8.91 -6.19
CA MET A 1 22.93 -9.48 -7.53
C MET A 1 21.47 -9.33 -7.96
N ALA A 2 20.47 -9.75 -7.16
CA ALA A 2 19.03 -9.58 -7.47
C ALA A 2 18.61 -8.14 -7.82
N MET A 3 19.12 -7.13 -7.11
CA MET A 3 18.80 -5.71 -7.33
C MET A 3 19.37 -5.13 -8.64
N VAL A 4 20.46 -5.71 -9.15
CA VAL A 4 21.02 -5.37 -10.47
C VAL A 4 20.17 -5.99 -11.58
N LEU A 5 19.58 -7.16 -11.33
CA LEU A 5 18.61 -7.79 -12.24
C LEU A 5 17.35 -6.90 -12.38
N PHE A 6 16.80 -6.37 -11.29
CA PHE A 6 15.61 -5.47 -11.38
C PHE A 6 15.81 -4.27 -12.31
N ARG A 7 17.01 -3.67 -12.37
CA ARG A 7 17.33 -2.58 -13.31
C ARG A 7 17.73 -3.07 -14.72
N GLN A 8 18.44 -4.19 -14.84
CA GLN A 8 18.87 -4.73 -16.14
C GLN A 8 17.71 -5.33 -16.94
N PHE A 9 16.69 -5.87 -16.28
CA PHE A 9 15.60 -6.57 -16.96
C PHE A 9 14.56 -5.67 -17.59
N LYS A 10 14.66 -4.33 -17.51
CA LYS A 10 13.63 -3.38 -18.00
C LYS A 10 12.25 -3.99 -17.79
N ILE A 11 11.73 -4.08 -16.56
CA ILE A 11 10.39 -4.63 -16.29
C ILE A 11 9.40 -3.86 -17.18
N SER A 12 9.17 -4.44 -18.35
CA SER A 12 8.42 -3.89 -19.48
C SER A 12 7.34 -4.92 -19.61
N HIS A 13 6.17 -4.60 -19.05
CA HIS A 13 4.80 -4.93 -19.43
C HIS A 13 4.44 -6.28 -20.12
N GLU A 14 5.36 -7.20 -20.26
CA GLU A 14 5.25 -8.53 -20.84
C GLU A 14 5.88 -9.48 -19.81
N LEU A 15 5.16 -9.66 -18.70
CA LEU A 15 5.39 -10.76 -17.77
C LEU A 15 5.06 -12.06 -18.53
N HIS A 16 6.05 -12.60 -19.23
CA HIS A 16 6.07 -13.99 -19.68
C HIS A 16 7.37 -14.61 -19.18
N GLY A 17 7.31 -15.31 -18.05
CA GLY A 17 8.36 -16.22 -17.58
C GLY A 17 9.27 -15.72 -16.44
N GLY A 18 8.86 -15.98 -15.19
CA GLY A 18 9.62 -16.94 -14.35
C GLY A 18 10.66 -16.48 -13.33
N CYS A 19 10.87 -15.18 -13.02
CA CYS A 19 11.93 -14.81 -12.06
C CYS A 19 11.70 -13.70 -11.01
N PRO A 20 10.73 -12.76 -11.12
CA PRO A 20 10.70 -11.64 -10.18
C PRO A 20 10.23 -12.04 -8.77
N SER A 21 9.24 -12.93 -8.65
CA SER A 21 8.70 -13.38 -7.37
C SER A 21 9.70 -14.21 -6.55
N SER A 22 10.32 -15.21 -7.16
CA SER A 22 11.33 -16.06 -6.49
C SER A 22 12.53 -15.27 -6.01
N ALA A 23 13.01 -14.29 -6.80
CA ALA A 23 14.12 -13.43 -6.38
C ALA A 23 13.73 -12.50 -5.23
N ALA A 24 12.50 -11.95 -5.24
CA ALA A 24 11.98 -11.14 -4.16
C ALA A 24 11.82 -11.95 -2.86
N LEU A 25 11.27 -13.15 -2.95
CA LEU A 25 11.13 -14.08 -1.81
C LEU A 25 12.50 -14.43 -1.20
N VAL A 26 13.48 -14.79 -2.03
CA VAL A 26 14.84 -15.09 -1.53
C VAL A 26 15.43 -13.86 -0.84
N LEU A 27 15.29 -12.67 -1.41
CA LEU A 27 15.78 -11.44 -0.80
C LEU A 27 15.08 -11.15 0.54
N GLU A 28 13.76 -11.30 0.61
CA GLU A 28 12.97 -11.12 1.84
C GLU A 28 13.45 -12.07 2.94
N LEU A 29 13.61 -13.36 2.63
CA LEU A 29 14.06 -14.38 3.57
C LEU A 29 15.50 -14.14 4.04
N LEU A 30 16.39 -13.72 3.13
CA LEU A 30 17.77 -13.37 3.49
C LEU A 30 17.82 -12.17 4.44
N CYS A 31 17.02 -11.14 4.20
CA CYS A 31 16.95 -9.96 5.05
C CYS A 31 16.32 -10.25 6.40
N ARG A 32 15.29 -11.11 6.44
CA ARG A 32 14.63 -11.55 7.68
C ARG A 32 15.61 -12.15 8.68
N ASN A 33 16.63 -12.84 8.17
CA ASN A 33 17.67 -13.47 8.99
C ASN A 33 18.94 -12.61 9.15
N ASN A 34 19.08 -11.51 8.41
CA ASN A 34 20.27 -10.66 8.41
C ASN A 34 19.89 -9.16 8.31
N PRO A 35 19.60 -8.48 9.43
CA PRO A 35 19.21 -7.07 9.43
C PRO A 35 20.25 -6.12 8.81
N GLU A 36 21.53 -6.46 8.90
CA GLU A 36 22.62 -5.68 8.28
C GLU A 36 22.48 -5.62 6.75
N LEU A 37 22.06 -6.73 6.13
CA LEU A 37 21.79 -6.78 4.69
C LEU A 37 20.67 -5.80 4.30
N LEU A 38 19.66 -5.69 5.15
CA LEU A 38 18.52 -4.81 4.94
C LEU A 38 18.95 -3.34 5.00
N THR A 39 19.80 -2.96 5.96
CA THR A 39 20.30 -1.57 6.07
C THR A 39 21.36 -1.22 5.04
N GLU A 40 22.27 -2.13 4.72
CA GLU A 40 23.43 -1.82 3.87
C GLU A 40 23.15 -1.98 2.37
N GLN A 41 22.33 -2.97 2.00
CA GLN A 41 22.13 -3.33 0.59
C GLN A 41 20.73 -2.97 0.08
N VAL A 42 19.70 -3.11 0.91
CA VAL A 42 18.30 -2.93 0.50
C VAL A 42 17.87 -1.46 0.66
N LEU A 43 18.15 -0.84 1.80
CA LEU A 43 17.76 0.55 2.08
C LEU A 43 18.24 1.55 1.01
N PRO A 44 19.49 1.48 0.48
CA PRO A 44 19.93 2.38 -0.60
C PRO A 44 19.17 2.22 -1.93
N LYS A 45 18.31 1.21 -2.04
CA LYS A 45 17.50 0.89 -3.20
C LYS A 45 16.00 0.88 -2.91
N LEU A 46 15.60 1.40 -1.75
CA LEU A 46 14.22 1.39 -1.29
C LEU A 46 13.26 2.09 -2.27
N SER A 47 13.67 3.18 -2.91
CA SER A 47 12.86 3.84 -3.95
C SER A 47 12.45 2.89 -5.06
N LEU A 48 13.37 2.07 -5.57
CA LEU A 48 13.08 1.07 -6.60
C LEU A 48 12.11 0.00 -6.09
N LEU A 49 12.29 -0.48 -4.86
CA LEU A 49 11.38 -1.48 -4.27
C LEU A 49 9.96 -0.95 -4.12
N VAL A 50 9.83 0.30 -3.67
CA VAL A 50 8.52 0.97 -3.54
C VAL A 50 7.88 1.19 -4.90
N GLU A 51 8.65 1.53 -5.93
CA GLU A 51 8.15 1.65 -7.31
C GLU A 51 7.63 0.32 -7.86
N VAL A 52 8.43 -0.75 -7.73
CA VAL A 52 8.02 -2.10 -8.19
C VAL A 52 6.79 -2.57 -7.40
N LEU A 53 6.76 -2.35 -6.09
CA LEU A 53 5.61 -2.69 -5.24
C LEU A 53 4.36 -1.89 -5.63
N GLU A 54 4.49 -0.60 -5.96
CA GLU A 54 3.33 0.20 -6.40
C GLU A 54 2.76 -0.31 -7.72
N ILE A 55 3.61 -0.67 -8.68
CA ILE A 55 3.17 -1.27 -9.95
C ILE A 55 2.46 -2.60 -9.67
N ALA A 56 3.11 -3.50 -8.91
CA ALA A 56 2.58 -4.82 -8.66
C ALA A 56 1.22 -4.79 -7.92
N TYR A 57 1.13 -3.93 -6.91
CA TYR A 57 -0.11 -3.69 -6.17
C TYR A 57 -1.17 -3.00 -7.04
N SER A 58 -0.78 -2.08 -7.92
CA SER A 58 -1.67 -1.43 -8.89
C SER A 58 -2.38 -2.44 -9.77
N GLU A 59 -1.63 -3.35 -10.37
CA GLU A 59 -2.15 -4.42 -11.23
C GLU A 59 -3.10 -5.32 -10.43
N ALA A 60 -2.70 -5.76 -9.23
CA ALA A 60 -3.52 -6.58 -8.35
C ALA A 60 -4.83 -5.90 -7.91
N SER A 61 -4.82 -4.57 -7.77
CA SER A 61 -5.99 -3.77 -7.36
C SER A 61 -6.90 -3.36 -8.52
N SER A 62 -6.48 -3.55 -9.78
CA SER A 62 -7.15 -2.95 -10.94
C SER A 62 -8.49 -3.58 -11.30
N SER A 63 -8.80 -4.76 -10.74
CA SER A 63 -10.10 -5.44 -10.90
C SER A 63 -11.00 -5.28 -9.68
N PHE A 64 -11.78 -4.20 -9.64
CA PHE A 64 -13.08 -4.19 -8.94
C PHE A 64 -14.22 -4.65 -9.85
N SER A 65 -13.94 -4.90 -11.13
CA SER A 65 -14.86 -5.47 -12.09
C SER A 65 -14.88 -6.99 -11.95
N ASP A 66 -16.04 -7.59 -12.24
CA ASP A 66 -16.38 -9.00 -11.99
C ASP A 66 -15.22 -10.00 -12.26
N PRO A 67 -15.09 -11.06 -11.43
CA PRO A 67 -14.12 -12.10 -11.69
C PRO A 67 -14.36 -12.69 -13.08
N PRO A 68 -13.31 -12.92 -13.88
CA PRO A 68 -13.47 -13.58 -15.17
C PRO A 68 -14.13 -14.94 -14.95
N ALA A 69 -15.19 -15.24 -15.72
CA ALA A 69 -16.00 -16.45 -15.59
C ALA A 69 -15.24 -17.78 -15.84
N SER A 70 -13.96 -17.70 -16.25
CA SER A 70 -13.04 -18.82 -16.32
C SER A 70 -11.59 -18.31 -16.32
N THR A 71 -10.86 -18.56 -15.24
CA THR A 71 -9.41 -18.27 -15.17
C THR A 71 -8.64 -19.38 -15.90
N SER A 72 -7.86 -19.02 -16.90
CA SER A 72 -6.92 -19.96 -17.55
C SER A 72 -5.86 -20.43 -16.56
N PRO A 73 -5.35 -21.69 -16.64
CA PRO A 73 -4.24 -22.16 -15.81
C PRO A 73 -3.00 -21.26 -15.87
N VAL A 74 -2.71 -20.65 -17.02
CA VAL A 74 -1.59 -19.70 -17.17
C VAL A 74 -1.82 -18.45 -16.33
N GLN A 75 -3.04 -17.91 -16.35
CA GLN A 75 -3.40 -16.71 -15.60
C GLN A 75 -3.41 -16.95 -14.09
N ALA A 76 -3.76 -18.16 -13.64
CA ALA A 76 -3.65 -18.54 -12.23
C ALA A 76 -2.19 -18.54 -11.74
N ILE A 77 -1.25 -19.05 -12.56
CA ILE A 77 0.19 -19.04 -12.25
C ILE A 77 0.72 -17.61 -12.19
N ASP A 78 0.34 -16.75 -13.12
CA ASP A 78 0.76 -15.35 -13.13
C ASP A 78 0.24 -14.60 -11.88
N ASP A 79 -0.99 -14.89 -11.47
CA ASP A 79 -1.61 -14.27 -10.28
C ASP A 79 -0.94 -14.74 -8.99
N GLU A 80 -0.55 -16.01 -8.89
CA GLU A 80 0.23 -16.55 -7.77
C GLU A 80 1.62 -15.92 -7.71
N GLN A 81 2.31 -15.78 -8.84
CA GLN A 81 3.61 -15.10 -8.90
C GLN A 81 3.50 -13.63 -8.48
N GLN A 82 2.44 -12.95 -8.89
CA GLN A 82 2.19 -11.56 -8.51
C GLN A 82 1.90 -11.41 -7.01
N ASP A 83 1.16 -12.35 -6.42
CA ASP A 83 0.91 -12.36 -4.97
C ASP A 83 2.21 -12.51 -4.19
N ALA A 84 3.01 -13.52 -4.54
CA ALA A 84 4.30 -13.77 -3.92
C ALA A 84 5.25 -12.56 -4.05
N LEU A 85 5.25 -11.88 -5.20
CA LEU A 85 6.04 -10.67 -5.41
C LEU A 85 5.57 -9.52 -4.50
N CYS A 86 4.27 -9.24 -4.46
CA CYS A 86 3.70 -8.18 -3.63
C CYS A 86 3.99 -8.43 -2.14
N ALA A 87 3.81 -9.66 -1.68
CA ALA A 87 4.06 -10.11 -0.32
C ALA A 87 5.51 -9.91 0.08
N ALA A 88 6.44 -10.46 -0.72
CA ALA A 88 7.87 -10.38 -0.44
C ALA A 88 8.36 -8.92 -0.37
N LEU A 89 7.91 -8.08 -1.30
CA LEU A 89 8.25 -6.65 -1.30
C LEU A 89 7.63 -5.91 -0.11
N ALA A 90 6.39 -6.22 0.26
CA ALA A 90 5.74 -5.66 1.43
C ALA A 90 6.43 -6.09 2.73
N GLY A 91 6.86 -7.35 2.82
CA GLY A 91 7.67 -7.89 3.92
C GLY A 91 8.98 -7.14 4.09
N LEU A 92 9.73 -6.89 3.01
CA LEU A 92 10.95 -6.07 3.04
C LEU A 92 10.68 -4.64 3.57
N VAL A 93 9.61 -4.00 3.11
CA VAL A 93 9.20 -2.68 3.60
C VAL A 93 8.80 -2.73 5.08
N ALA A 94 8.07 -3.75 5.50
CA ALA A 94 7.67 -3.95 6.90
C ALA A 94 8.88 -4.12 7.82
N GLN A 95 9.86 -4.93 7.41
CA GLN A 95 11.12 -5.10 8.13
C GLN A 95 11.86 -3.75 8.24
N LEU A 96 11.94 -2.96 7.16
CA LEU A 96 12.57 -1.64 7.18
C LEU A 96 11.86 -0.66 8.12
N LEU A 97 10.53 -0.71 8.22
CA LEU A 97 9.76 0.13 9.14
C LEU A 97 9.91 -0.29 10.60
N ALA A 98 10.33 -1.54 10.86
CA ALA A 98 10.62 -2.06 12.19
C ALA A 98 12.03 -1.67 12.66
N LEU A 99 12.93 -1.28 11.75
CA LEU A 99 14.24 -0.72 12.09
C LEU A 99 14.06 0.70 12.63
N GLY A 100 14.03 0.83 13.96
CA GLY A 100 13.78 2.10 14.65
C GLY A 100 14.75 3.22 14.25
N ASP A 101 16.05 2.94 14.26
CA ASP A 101 17.09 3.95 14.06
C ASP A 101 17.12 4.54 12.64
N SER A 102 16.60 3.80 11.66
CA SER A 102 16.55 4.22 10.25
C SER A 102 15.16 4.74 9.82
N LEU A 103 14.20 4.82 10.74
CA LEU A 103 12.80 5.09 10.40
C LEU A 103 12.63 6.41 9.63
N ASP A 104 13.27 7.49 10.06
CA ASP A 104 13.16 8.79 9.39
C ASP A 104 13.73 8.78 7.97
N LEU A 105 14.80 8.02 7.74
CA LEU A 105 15.41 7.85 6.43
C LEU A 105 14.50 7.05 5.50
N VAL A 106 13.97 5.94 6.00
CA VAL A 106 12.98 5.11 5.31
C VAL A 106 11.77 5.94 4.90
N ILE A 107 11.18 6.70 5.82
CA ILE A 107 10.00 7.53 5.56
C ILE A 107 10.28 8.62 4.50
N LYS A 108 11.44 9.27 4.57
CA LYS A 108 11.84 10.27 3.56
C LYS A 108 12.02 9.64 2.18
N GLU A 109 12.60 8.45 2.10
CA GLU A 109 12.84 7.77 0.83
C GLU A 109 11.53 7.25 0.20
N VAL A 110 10.65 6.67 1.02
CA VAL A 110 9.30 6.25 0.59
C VAL A 110 8.49 7.46 0.09
N ALA A 111 8.57 8.60 0.79
CA ALA A 111 7.84 9.81 0.42
C ALA A 111 8.34 10.43 -0.91
N ARG A 112 9.62 10.25 -1.26
CA ARG A 112 10.22 10.77 -2.50
C ARG A 112 9.92 9.92 -3.72
N SER A 113 9.58 8.65 -3.54
CA SER A 113 9.26 7.70 -4.59
C SER A 113 7.73 7.60 -4.79
N LYS A 114 7.25 6.45 -5.26
CA LYS A 114 5.81 6.16 -5.43
C LYS A 114 5.08 5.82 -4.13
N GLY A 115 5.70 6.03 -2.96
CA GLY A 115 5.14 5.65 -1.66
C GLY A 115 3.77 6.25 -1.35
N VAL A 116 3.53 7.52 -1.70
CA VAL A 116 2.21 8.15 -1.51
C VAL A 116 1.14 7.50 -2.39
N ALA A 117 1.47 7.15 -3.63
CA ALA A 117 0.56 6.48 -4.56
C ALA A 117 0.23 5.06 -4.09
N LEU A 118 1.24 4.30 -3.65
CA LEU A 118 1.07 3.00 -3.01
C LEU A 118 0.14 3.09 -1.79
N CYS A 119 0.43 4.00 -0.85
CA CYS A 119 -0.38 4.23 0.34
C CYS A 119 -1.84 4.55 0.01
N LYS A 120 -2.06 5.44 -0.97
CA LYS A 120 -3.40 5.82 -1.44
C LYS A 120 -4.18 4.61 -1.95
N ARG A 121 -3.51 3.72 -2.67
CA ARG A 121 -4.11 2.52 -3.25
C ARG A 121 -4.40 1.45 -2.19
N VAL A 122 -3.44 1.17 -1.31
CA VAL A 122 -3.59 0.25 -0.18
C VAL A 122 -4.75 0.70 0.72
N LEU A 123 -4.84 1.98 1.06
CA LEU A 123 -5.91 2.50 1.90
C LEU A 123 -7.28 2.50 1.23
N ARG A 124 -7.34 2.67 -0.10
CA ARG A 124 -8.58 2.48 -0.85
C ARG A 124 -9.04 1.03 -0.80
N CYS A 125 -8.12 0.09 -1.01
CA CYS A 125 -8.41 -1.33 -0.86
C CYS A 125 -8.95 -1.64 0.54
N LYS A 126 -8.22 -1.24 1.58
CA LYS A 126 -8.62 -1.45 2.97
C LYS A 126 -10.00 -0.89 3.31
N ARG A 127 -10.36 0.29 2.79
CA ARG A 127 -11.71 0.85 3.01
C ARG A 127 -12.80 0.11 2.23
N ALA A 128 -12.48 -0.45 1.07
CA ALA A 128 -13.44 -1.18 0.25
C ALA A 128 -13.68 -2.62 0.74
N THR A 129 -12.63 -3.32 1.17
CA THR A 129 -12.67 -4.76 1.49
C THR A 129 -12.50 -5.07 2.97
N GLY A 130 -12.08 -4.09 3.79
CA GLY A 130 -11.70 -4.29 5.19
C GLY A 130 -10.25 -4.73 5.37
N THR A 131 -9.49 -5.02 4.30
CA THR A 131 -8.10 -5.50 4.37
C THR A 131 -7.20 -4.79 3.36
N ALA A 132 -5.89 -4.73 3.64
CA ALA A 132 -4.91 -4.29 2.65
C ALA A 132 -4.72 -5.29 1.49
N TYR A 133 -5.44 -6.41 1.49
CA TYR A 133 -5.29 -7.47 0.50
C TYR A 133 -6.12 -7.17 -0.75
N PRO A 134 -5.50 -7.04 -1.94
CA PRO A 134 -6.21 -6.67 -3.16
C PRO A 134 -7.17 -7.79 -3.62
N PRO A 135 -8.37 -7.45 -4.12
CA PRO A 135 -9.41 -8.43 -4.45
C PRO A 135 -8.98 -9.53 -5.42
N ARG A 136 -8.16 -9.20 -6.42
CA ARG A 136 -7.70 -10.16 -7.43
C ARG A 136 -6.86 -11.28 -6.82
N LEU A 137 -6.06 -10.96 -5.81
CA LEU A 137 -5.23 -11.95 -5.11
C LEU A 137 -6.07 -12.78 -4.12
N ALA A 138 -7.17 -12.22 -3.60
CA ALA A 138 -8.14 -12.94 -2.74
C ALA A 138 -8.80 -14.12 -3.44
N ALA A 139 -9.01 -14.03 -4.75
CA ALA A 139 -9.59 -15.10 -5.55
C ALA A 139 -8.63 -16.31 -5.74
N SER A 140 -7.32 -16.08 -5.71
CA SER A 140 -6.28 -17.11 -5.94
C SER A 140 -5.87 -17.86 -4.67
N SER A 141 -6.24 -17.36 -3.50
CA SER A 141 -5.80 -17.78 -2.15
C SER A 141 -6.35 -19.14 -1.66
N ALA A 142 -7.10 -19.88 -2.48
CA ALA A 142 -7.77 -21.12 -2.07
C ALA A 142 -6.81 -22.28 -1.68
N HIS A 143 -5.48 -22.13 -1.75
CA HIS A 143 -4.50 -23.23 -1.64
C HIS A 143 -3.40 -23.06 -0.55
N GLY A 144 -3.68 -22.31 0.53
CA GLY A 144 -3.16 -22.71 1.86
C GLY A 144 -1.98 -21.99 2.52
N ASP A 145 -1.45 -20.87 1.98
CA ASP A 145 -0.41 -20.07 2.68
C ASP A 145 -0.67 -18.55 2.70
N SER A 146 -1.90 -18.11 2.38
CA SER A 146 -2.23 -16.68 2.21
C SER A 146 -2.24 -15.84 3.49
N ARG A 147 -2.11 -16.47 4.67
CA ARG A 147 -2.22 -15.76 5.96
C ARG A 147 -0.97 -14.94 6.29
N ALA A 148 0.22 -15.40 5.87
CA ALA A 148 1.46 -14.65 6.02
C ALA A 148 1.47 -13.40 5.11
N THR A 149 1.00 -13.58 3.87
CA THR A 149 0.86 -12.56 2.83
C THR A 149 -0.02 -11.38 3.27
N ALA A 150 -1.15 -11.67 3.91
CA ALA A 150 -2.08 -10.65 4.39
C ALA A 150 -1.45 -9.77 5.48
N GLN A 151 -0.63 -10.35 6.37
CA GLN A 151 0.04 -9.61 7.43
C GLN A 151 1.10 -8.66 6.89
N GLU A 152 1.89 -9.09 5.91
CA GLU A 152 2.91 -8.28 5.24
C GLU A 152 2.28 -7.08 4.51
N LEU A 153 1.18 -7.32 3.79
CA LEU A 153 0.46 -6.26 3.09
C LEU A 153 -0.25 -5.30 4.07
N GLU A 154 -0.71 -5.79 5.21
CA GLU A 154 -1.31 -4.93 6.25
C GLU A 154 -0.26 -3.96 6.85
N ALA A 155 1.02 -4.33 6.86
CA ALA A 155 2.10 -3.43 7.25
C ALA A 155 2.23 -2.22 6.31
N LEU A 156 1.75 -2.31 5.05
CA LEU A 156 1.74 -1.16 4.13
C LEU A 156 0.81 -0.04 4.60
N VAL A 157 -0.20 -0.34 5.41
CA VAL A 157 -1.04 0.69 6.05
C VAL A 157 -0.20 1.53 7.00
N GLN A 158 0.73 0.89 7.73
CA GLN A 158 1.60 1.57 8.68
C GLN A 158 2.62 2.49 8.00
N VAL A 159 2.97 2.22 6.73
CA VAL A 159 3.82 3.11 5.91
C VAL A 159 3.19 4.51 5.87
N TRP A 160 1.89 4.58 5.54
CA TRP A 160 1.17 5.85 5.52
C TRP A 160 1.12 6.47 6.90
N GLU A 161 0.79 5.73 7.96
CA GLU A 161 0.65 6.29 9.31
C GLU A 161 1.96 6.93 9.80
N LYS A 162 3.09 6.26 9.58
CA LYS A 162 4.42 6.76 9.93
C LYS A 162 4.78 7.99 9.08
N MET A 163 4.50 7.96 7.77
CA MET A 163 4.75 9.11 6.88
C MET A 163 3.85 10.31 7.24
N ALA A 164 2.56 10.08 7.43
CA ALA A 164 1.59 11.09 7.79
C ALA A 164 1.92 11.73 9.13
N LYS A 165 2.39 10.95 10.11
CA LYS A 165 2.89 11.47 11.37
C LYS A 165 4.13 12.36 11.16
N GLY A 166 5.10 11.90 10.37
CA GLY A 166 6.33 12.64 10.09
C GLY A 166 6.12 13.97 9.36
N PHE A 167 5.11 14.05 8.49
CA PHE A 167 4.81 15.24 7.68
C PHE A 167 3.54 16.01 8.12
N ASP A 168 2.89 15.57 9.21
CA ASP A 168 1.59 16.08 9.68
C ASP A 168 0.52 16.15 8.57
N LEU A 169 0.47 15.09 7.76
CA LEU A 169 -0.52 14.90 6.71
C LEU A 169 -1.75 14.20 7.29
N LYS A 170 -2.89 14.39 6.65
CA LYS A 170 -4.14 13.81 7.12
C LYS A 170 -4.91 13.05 6.03
N PRO A 171 -5.70 12.02 6.42
CA PRO A 171 -6.64 11.40 5.50
C PRO A 171 -7.94 12.19 5.38
N CYS A 172 -8.69 11.94 4.31
CA CYS A 172 -10.06 12.39 4.15
C CYS A 172 -10.96 11.65 5.14
N SER A 173 -11.75 12.39 5.91
CA SER A 173 -12.63 11.83 6.94
C SER A 173 -13.84 11.08 6.38
N ASN A 174 -14.21 11.29 5.13
CA ASN A 174 -15.21 10.45 4.47
C ASN A 174 -14.62 9.06 4.23
N THR A 175 -15.10 8.02 4.90
CA THR A 175 -14.64 6.63 4.70
C THR A 175 -14.88 6.16 3.27
N ASP A 176 -15.94 6.66 2.62
CA ASP A 176 -16.34 6.26 1.28
C ASP A 176 -15.69 7.15 0.19
N CYS A 177 -14.59 7.83 0.53
CA CYS A 177 -13.88 8.74 -0.37
C CYS A 177 -13.29 7.99 -1.58
N GLN A 178 -13.77 8.32 -2.77
CA GLN A 178 -13.21 7.86 -4.05
C GLN A 178 -12.17 8.83 -4.63
N GLY A 179 -12.10 10.05 -4.10
CA GLY A 179 -11.17 11.11 -4.52
C GLY A 179 -9.79 11.00 -3.87
N GLU A 180 -9.24 12.15 -3.47
CA GLU A 180 -7.99 12.22 -2.71
C GLU A 180 -8.22 11.75 -1.27
N ILE A 181 -7.94 10.49 -1.00
CA ILE A 181 -8.08 9.89 0.33
C ILE A 181 -7.02 10.36 1.34
N LEU A 182 -5.90 10.90 0.86
CA LEU A 182 -4.74 11.32 1.65
C LEU A 182 -4.24 12.68 1.19
N GLU A 183 -3.81 13.53 2.12
CA GLU A 183 -3.04 14.73 1.79
C GLU A 183 -1.67 14.33 1.23
N SER A 184 -1.32 14.81 0.03
CA SER A 184 0.06 14.80 -0.47
C SER A 184 0.84 16.04 -0.03
N VAL A 185 0.11 17.10 0.32
CA VAL A 185 0.64 18.35 0.84
C VAL A 185 -0.20 18.76 2.04
N LYS A 186 0.49 19.15 3.12
CA LYS A 186 -0.12 19.54 4.40
C LYS A 186 -1.17 20.65 4.23
N LYS A 187 -2.31 20.51 4.94
CA LYS A 187 -3.40 21.51 4.97
C LYS A 187 -4.07 21.76 3.60
N THR A 188 -4.01 20.79 2.69
CA THR A 188 -4.78 20.87 1.44
C THR A 188 -6.24 20.50 1.64
N PHE A 189 -6.54 19.69 2.65
CA PHE A 189 -7.92 19.30 2.95
C PHE A 189 -8.65 20.36 3.77
N LYS A 190 -9.94 20.55 3.49
CA LYS A 190 -10.79 21.55 4.17
C LYS A 190 -11.42 20.94 5.41
N LYS A 191 -11.26 21.61 6.55
CA LYS A 191 -11.89 21.22 7.82
C LYS A 191 -13.38 21.54 7.81
N CYS A 192 -14.16 20.77 8.56
CA CYS A 192 -15.54 21.15 8.87
C CYS A 192 -15.56 22.50 9.59
N SER A 193 -16.28 23.48 9.07
CA SER A 193 -16.34 24.83 9.63
C SER A 193 -17.03 24.90 11.00
N ALA A 194 -17.85 23.90 11.35
CA ALA A 194 -18.59 23.88 12.61
C ALA A 194 -17.79 23.27 13.77
N CYS A 195 -17.14 22.11 13.57
CA CYS A 195 -16.41 21.44 14.65
C CYS A 195 -14.88 21.53 14.51
N GLY A 196 -14.34 21.76 13.31
CA GLY A 196 -12.89 21.79 13.08
C GLY A 196 -12.16 20.44 13.23
N MET A 197 -12.86 19.36 13.61
CA MET A 197 -12.27 18.06 13.98
C MET A 197 -12.04 17.10 12.81
N VAL A 198 -12.84 17.21 11.76
CA VAL A 198 -12.75 16.35 10.55
C VAL A 198 -12.37 17.20 9.33
N GLN A 199 -11.82 16.56 8.31
CA GLN A 199 -11.42 17.23 7.07
C GLN A 199 -11.73 16.44 5.82
N TYR A 200 -11.86 17.15 4.70
CA TYR A 200 -12.31 16.58 3.45
C TYR A 200 -11.45 17.06 2.29
N CYS A 201 -11.19 16.14 1.37
CA CYS A 201 -10.55 16.48 0.10
C CYS A 201 -11.43 17.34 -0.81
N SER A 202 -12.76 17.30 -0.62
CA SER A 202 -13.72 18.00 -1.46
C SER A 202 -15.02 18.30 -0.71
N GLN A 203 -15.77 19.27 -1.20
CA GLN A 203 -17.11 19.57 -0.70
C GLN A 203 -18.09 18.40 -0.95
N SER A 204 -17.88 17.61 -2.01
CA SER A 204 -18.68 16.40 -2.26
C SER A 204 -18.48 15.35 -1.16
N CYS A 205 -17.24 15.09 -0.73
CA CYS A 205 -16.95 14.19 0.39
C CYS A 205 -17.54 14.70 1.71
N GLN A 206 -17.47 16.02 1.95
CA GLN A 206 -18.10 16.62 3.14
C GLN A 206 -19.61 16.40 3.14
N ARG A 207 -20.30 16.67 2.03
CA ARG A 207 -21.77 16.50 1.92
C ARG A 207 -22.18 15.04 2.06
N ALA A 208 -21.43 14.11 1.47
CA ALA A 208 -21.69 12.68 1.57
C ALA A 208 -21.55 12.20 3.03
N HIS A 209 -20.40 12.49 3.66
CA HIS A 209 -20.15 12.11 5.06
C HIS A 209 -21.15 12.79 6.04
N TRP A 210 -21.53 14.04 5.78
CA TRP A 210 -22.55 14.77 6.56
C TRP A 210 -23.90 14.06 6.57
N ARG A 211 -24.35 13.57 5.41
CA ARG A 211 -25.64 12.87 5.29
C ARG A 211 -25.62 11.49 5.95
N LYS A 212 -24.48 10.80 5.86
CA LYS A 212 -24.31 9.43 6.37
C LYS A 212 -24.24 9.40 7.90
N GLU A 213 -23.33 10.18 8.49
CA GLU A 213 -23.02 10.05 9.93
C GLU A 213 -22.57 11.36 10.60
N HIS A 214 -21.78 12.17 9.91
CA HIS A 214 -21.09 13.30 10.55
C HIS A 214 -22.04 14.37 11.13
N LYS A 215 -23.26 14.52 10.63
CA LYS A 215 -24.23 15.49 11.21
C LYS A 215 -24.49 15.24 12.69
N VAL A 216 -24.55 13.97 13.11
CA VAL A 216 -24.78 13.59 14.51
C VAL A 216 -23.50 13.79 15.32
N GLU A 217 -22.37 13.31 14.80
CA GLU A 217 -21.07 13.42 15.47
C GLU A 217 -20.61 14.88 15.63
N CYS A 218 -20.86 15.73 14.64
CA CYS A 218 -20.47 17.13 14.64
C CYS A 218 -21.12 17.88 15.81
N LYS A 219 -22.41 17.64 16.07
CA LYS A 219 -23.10 18.21 17.23
C LYS A 219 -22.47 17.76 18.55
N ALA A 220 -22.10 16.48 18.67
CA ALA A 220 -21.44 15.97 19.86
C ALA A 220 -20.03 16.57 20.07
N MET A 221 -19.30 16.83 18.97
CA MET A 221 -17.96 17.41 19.01
C MET A 221 -17.95 18.92 19.26
N SER A 222 -18.91 19.66 18.73
CA SER A 222 -19.00 21.13 18.90
C SER A 222 -19.47 21.56 20.30
N LEU A 223 -19.81 20.62 21.20
CA LEU A 223 -20.26 20.88 22.57
C LEU A 223 -19.13 20.74 23.62
N LYS A 224 -17.88 20.52 23.17
CA LYS A 224 -16.68 20.54 24.01
C LYS A 224 -15.87 21.80 23.75
#